data_AF-A0A371PCG9-F1
#
_entry.id   AF-A0A371PCG9-F1
#
_cell.length_a   1.000
_cell.length_b   1.000
_cell.length_c   1.000
_cell.angle_alpha   90.00
_cell.angle_beta   90.00
_cell.angle_gamma   90.00
#
_symmetry.space_group_name_H-M   'P 1'
#
loop_
_entity.id
_entity.type
_entity.pdbx_description
1 polymer ?
#
loop_
_entity_poly.entity_id
_entity_poly.type
_entity_poly.pdbx_seq_one_letter_code
_entity_poly.pdbx_strand_id
1 'polypeptide(L)'
;MKTTRYELVQRAGIWLDRWTAQLWDKLVAKFPGLILTQGVNSGAAASAGTHRGLGVLDLYLGRWAAKWRDVLRYAFDIGFFGWYRPELWVWRAGKKVREWKTHMHLGVRGCVRAAASLKAQFTSWLRGRNGLQGDGRDAFTYRPKSASKAAPYSEPKPAKPPKPARKIYPWFNVAFLNGWGNSVEGGRNFLSRVVGMARSLGAGRPAVIGYAELREGQVSALSKELGRKGRGSYRLVAYSEDNMVAAFARPHVKVLGYSFSKFSKQHGGNVEGVLRVKFIVGGSRAQVGIVHLDHDSPVAFKRSNLTETVAALERYGNTMPSDWKARTVIMGDLNHPTVGETLEALGFKNAGAGAAIDEIYVGEDRALRGAGKNDTNSDHPRVWAKLGRYSK
;
A
#
# COMPACT_ATOMS: atom_id res chain seq x y z
N MET A 1 20.02 12.25 17.92
CA MET A 1 20.81 11.02 18.11
C MET A 1 20.18 9.90 17.29
N LYS A 2 20.96 9.16 16.49
CA LYS A 2 20.45 8.04 15.69
C LYS A 2 20.32 6.81 16.60
N THR A 3 19.11 6.47 17.02
CA THR A 3 18.85 5.19 17.71
C THR A 3 19.11 4.06 16.72
N THR A 4 19.99 3.13 17.09
CA THR A 4 20.39 2.05 16.19
C THR A 4 19.40 0.89 16.29
N ARG A 5 19.11 0.23 15.17
CA ARG A 5 18.20 -0.94 15.05
C ARG A 5 18.48 -2.06 16.07
N TYR A 6 19.71 -2.13 16.54
CA TYR A 6 20.26 -3.18 17.40
C TYR A 6 20.43 -2.74 18.85
N GLU A 7 20.00 -1.52 19.16
CA GLU A 7 19.90 -1.06 20.52
C GLU A 7 18.97 -1.98 21.31
N LEU A 8 19.43 -2.41 22.47
CA LEU A 8 18.64 -3.26 23.36
C LEU A 8 17.58 -2.42 24.05
N VAL A 9 16.35 -2.93 24.05
CA VAL A 9 15.20 -2.35 24.73
C VAL A 9 14.52 -3.43 25.55
N GLN A 10 13.94 -3.06 26.69
CA GLN A 10 13.17 -4.01 27.49
C GLN A 10 11.70 -4.08 27.04
N ARG A 11 11.16 -5.29 27.08
CA ARG A 11 9.72 -5.60 26.98
C ARG A 11 9.40 -6.66 28.03
N ALA A 12 8.46 -6.36 28.92
CA ALA A 12 8.08 -7.27 30.00
C ALA A 12 9.28 -7.81 30.80
N GLY A 13 10.28 -6.97 31.07
CA GLY A 13 11.51 -7.34 31.80
C GLY A 13 12.55 -8.14 30.99
N ILE A 14 12.30 -8.40 29.70
CA ILE A 14 13.19 -9.16 28.82
C ILE A 14 13.82 -8.24 27.78
N TRP A 15 15.13 -8.39 27.55
CA TRP A 15 15.88 -7.63 26.57
C TRP A 15 15.66 -8.15 25.16
N LEU A 16 15.29 -7.25 24.25
CA LEU A 16 15.19 -7.50 22.81
C LEU A 16 15.98 -6.41 22.08
N ASP A 17 16.51 -6.68 20.89
CA ASP A 17 16.88 -5.57 20.02
C ASP A 17 15.64 -4.80 19.58
N ARG A 18 15.79 -3.50 19.31
CA ARG A 18 14.71 -2.59 18.94
C ARG A 18 13.88 -3.10 17.76
N TRP A 19 14.47 -3.81 16.80
CA TRP A 19 13.71 -4.37 15.68
C TRP A 19 12.86 -5.58 16.10
N THR A 20 13.43 -6.52 16.84
CA THR A 20 12.67 -7.64 17.43
C THR A 20 11.53 -7.13 18.33
N ALA A 21 11.78 -6.08 19.11
CA ALA A 21 10.77 -5.45 19.96
C ALA A 21 9.60 -4.84 19.14
N GLN A 22 9.87 -4.21 18.00
CA GLN A 22 8.80 -3.69 17.13
C GLN A 22 7.92 -4.79 16.55
N LEU A 23 8.52 -5.94 16.19
CA LEU A 23 7.75 -7.08 15.69
C LEU A 23 6.97 -7.75 16.82
N TRP A 24 7.54 -7.84 18.02
CA TRP A 24 6.85 -8.27 19.24
C TRP A 24 5.63 -7.38 19.55
N ASP A 25 5.79 -6.05 19.50
CA ASP A 25 4.72 -5.10 19.80
C ASP A 25 3.53 -5.30 18.84
N LYS A 26 3.79 -5.55 17.53
CA LYS A 26 2.74 -5.91 16.56
C LYS A 26 2.09 -7.25 16.89
N LEU A 27 2.87 -8.25 17.28
CA LEU A 27 2.38 -9.59 17.61
C LEU A 27 1.43 -9.55 18.83
N VAL A 28 1.80 -8.85 19.89
CA VAL A 28 0.95 -8.69 21.10
C VAL A 28 -0.28 -7.84 20.83
N ALA A 29 -0.17 -6.79 20.01
CA ALA A 29 -1.33 -6.01 19.60
C ALA A 29 -2.39 -6.87 18.89
N LYS A 30 -1.95 -7.83 18.06
CA LYS A 30 -2.86 -8.77 17.38
C LYS A 30 -3.35 -9.89 18.28
N PHE A 31 -2.49 -10.41 19.17
CA PHE A 31 -2.77 -11.52 20.07
C PHE A 31 -2.51 -11.13 21.52
N PRO A 32 -3.40 -10.35 22.15
CA PRO A 32 -3.21 -9.93 23.53
C PRO A 32 -3.16 -11.14 24.47
N GLY A 33 -2.23 -11.11 25.44
CA GLY A 33 -2.00 -12.19 26.41
C GLY A 33 -0.90 -13.19 26.05
N LEU A 34 -0.14 -12.96 24.96
CA LEU A 34 1.13 -13.64 24.75
C LEU A 34 2.15 -13.18 25.81
N ILE A 35 2.95 -14.11 26.32
CA ILE A 35 3.93 -13.84 27.37
C ILE A 35 5.32 -14.03 26.76
N LEU A 36 6.13 -12.98 26.75
CA LEU A 36 7.54 -13.06 26.36
C LEU A 36 8.30 -13.83 27.45
N THR A 37 9.10 -14.82 27.06
CA THR A 37 9.79 -15.70 28.01
C THR A 37 11.30 -15.68 27.88
N GLN A 38 11.80 -15.50 26.66
CA GLN A 38 13.23 -15.32 26.40
C GLN A 38 13.43 -14.30 25.29
N GLY A 39 14.58 -13.62 25.33
CA GLY A 39 15.02 -12.63 24.37
C GLY A 39 16.52 -12.77 24.11
N VAL A 40 17.22 -11.65 24.01
CA VAL A 40 18.67 -11.62 23.82
C VAL A 40 19.38 -11.93 25.13
N ASN A 41 20.51 -12.63 25.03
CA ASN A 41 21.37 -13.04 26.16
C ASN A 41 20.69 -13.96 27.18
N SER A 42 19.64 -14.67 26.78
CA SER A 42 18.94 -15.65 27.62
C SER A 42 18.85 -16.98 26.89
N GLY A 43 19.47 -18.06 27.35
CA GLY A 43 19.40 -19.32 26.58
C GLY A 43 19.58 -20.57 27.42
N ALA A 44 18.88 -21.63 27.00
CA ALA A 44 19.11 -23.00 27.46
C ALA A 44 20.16 -23.68 26.56
N ALA A 45 20.88 -24.68 27.10
CA ALA A 45 21.84 -25.47 26.34
C ALA A 45 21.23 -26.09 25.06
N ALA A 46 19.96 -26.51 25.14
CA ALA A 46 19.21 -27.12 24.05
C ALA A 46 19.00 -26.18 22.84
N SER A 47 19.07 -24.86 23.03
CA SER A 47 18.88 -23.87 21.96
C SER A 47 20.18 -23.59 21.19
N ALA A 48 21.27 -24.33 21.44
CA ALA A 48 22.57 -24.17 20.76
C ALA A 48 23.07 -22.72 20.69
N GLY A 49 22.73 -21.91 21.70
CA GLY A 49 23.11 -20.50 21.79
C GLY A 49 22.38 -19.55 20.83
N THR A 50 21.21 -19.90 20.29
CA THR A 50 20.43 -19.03 19.37
C THR A 50 20.14 -17.65 19.95
N HIS A 51 19.93 -17.59 21.27
CA HIS A 51 19.69 -16.37 22.02
C HIS A 51 20.96 -15.62 22.46
N ARG A 52 22.16 -16.08 22.10
CA ARG A 52 23.41 -15.31 22.32
C ARG A 52 23.54 -14.10 21.40
N GLY A 53 22.63 -13.95 20.43
CA GLY A 53 22.61 -12.86 19.47
C GLY A 53 21.23 -12.21 19.36
N LEU A 54 21.12 -11.24 18.45
CA LEU A 54 19.91 -10.45 18.25
C LEU A 54 18.90 -11.18 17.35
N GLY A 55 17.67 -10.67 17.25
CA GLY A 55 16.70 -11.18 16.29
C GLY A 55 15.97 -12.44 16.72
N VAL A 56 15.90 -12.77 18.01
CA VAL A 56 15.23 -14.00 18.49
C VAL A 56 14.44 -13.73 19.76
N LEU A 57 13.32 -14.44 19.89
CA LEU A 57 12.53 -14.48 21.11
C LEU A 57 11.81 -15.81 21.26
N ASP A 58 11.51 -16.15 22.52
CA ASP A 58 10.54 -17.20 22.85
C ASP A 58 9.33 -16.59 23.54
N LEU A 59 8.17 -17.17 23.29
CA LEU A 59 6.92 -16.75 23.93
C LEU A 59 6.04 -17.94 24.34
N TYR A 60 5.30 -17.77 25.43
CA TYR A 60 4.21 -18.68 25.79
C TYR A 60 2.91 -18.25 25.13
N LEU A 61 2.19 -19.23 24.58
CA LEU A 61 0.95 -18.98 23.85
C LEU A 61 -0.26 -18.77 24.77
N GLY A 62 -0.24 -19.33 25.99
CA GLY A 62 -1.37 -19.23 26.92
C GLY A 62 -2.68 -19.66 26.26
N ARG A 63 -3.69 -18.78 26.31
CA ARG A 63 -5.00 -19.01 25.66
C ARG A 63 -4.95 -19.18 24.14
N TRP A 64 -3.87 -18.74 23.49
CA TRP A 64 -3.69 -18.87 22.05
C TRP A 64 -3.10 -20.22 21.63
N ALA A 65 -2.83 -21.13 22.58
CA ALA A 65 -2.26 -22.45 22.28
C ALA A 65 -3.12 -23.24 21.28
N ALA A 66 -4.45 -23.18 21.38
CA ALA A 66 -5.36 -23.84 20.43
C ALA A 66 -5.36 -23.19 19.03
N LYS A 67 -4.93 -21.93 18.92
CA LYS A 67 -4.88 -21.14 17.67
C LYS A 67 -3.45 -20.86 17.23
N TRP A 68 -2.50 -21.71 17.61
CA TRP A 68 -1.08 -21.49 17.35
C TRP A 68 -0.77 -21.28 15.85
N ARG A 69 -1.50 -21.93 14.93
CA ARG A 69 -1.28 -21.74 13.48
C ARG A 69 -1.53 -20.30 13.03
N ASP A 70 -2.52 -19.63 13.61
CA ASP A 70 -2.83 -18.24 13.29
C ASP A 70 -1.77 -17.28 13.83
N VAL A 71 -1.30 -17.54 15.06
CA VAL A 71 -0.19 -16.79 15.66
C VAL A 71 1.07 -16.94 14.81
N LEU A 72 1.42 -18.18 14.42
CA LEU A 72 2.63 -18.43 13.62
C LEU A 72 2.51 -17.85 12.21
N ARG A 73 1.33 -17.89 11.57
CA ARG A 73 1.08 -17.28 10.26
C ARG A 73 1.28 -15.76 10.31
N TYR A 74 0.65 -15.09 11.27
CA TYR A 74 0.80 -13.65 11.41
C TYR A 74 2.23 -13.26 11.79
N ALA A 75 2.87 -13.99 12.70
CA ALA A 75 4.28 -13.78 13.05
C ALA A 75 5.16 -13.88 11.79
N PHE A 76 4.89 -14.87 10.94
CA PHE A 76 5.56 -15.00 9.66
C PHE A 76 5.33 -13.78 8.77
N ASP A 77 4.08 -13.36 8.56
CA ASP A 77 3.72 -12.21 7.71
C ASP A 77 4.42 -10.91 8.14
N ILE A 78 4.60 -10.68 9.44
CA ILE A 78 5.25 -9.46 9.96
C ILE A 78 6.78 -9.52 9.96
N GLY A 79 7.39 -10.67 9.68
CA GLY A 79 8.85 -10.77 9.51
C GLY A 79 9.56 -11.84 10.34
N PHE A 80 8.85 -12.60 11.17
CA PHE A 80 9.44 -13.76 11.85
C PHE A 80 9.52 -14.98 10.93
N PHE A 81 10.33 -15.96 11.33
CA PHE A 81 10.17 -17.37 11.05
C PHE A 81 10.13 -18.07 12.41
N GLY A 82 9.67 -19.32 12.48
CA GLY A 82 9.69 -19.99 13.77
C GLY A 82 8.99 -21.33 13.78
N TRP A 83 8.95 -21.89 14.99
CA TRP A 83 8.36 -23.18 15.29
C TRP A 83 7.36 -23.08 16.41
N TYR A 84 6.28 -23.82 16.27
CA TYR A 84 5.45 -24.21 17.40
C TYR A 84 6.15 -25.34 18.17
N ARG A 85 6.13 -25.24 19.50
CA ARG A 85 6.63 -26.28 20.40
C ARG A 85 5.54 -26.68 21.38
N PRO A 86 5.17 -27.97 21.44
CA PRO A 86 4.28 -28.46 22.47
C PRO A 86 4.96 -28.33 23.84
N GLU A 87 4.18 -28.51 24.89
CA GLU A 87 4.73 -28.64 26.23
C GLU A 87 5.78 -29.76 26.31
N LEU A 88 6.87 -29.47 27.03
CA LEU A 88 7.96 -30.41 27.28
C LEU A 88 7.89 -30.89 28.72
N TRP A 89 7.88 -32.20 28.89
CA TRP A 89 7.93 -32.87 30.19
C TRP A 89 9.19 -33.72 30.27
N VAL A 90 9.93 -33.61 31.36
CA VAL A 90 11.16 -34.36 31.62
C VAL A 90 11.08 -35.08 32.96
N TRP A 91 11.78 -36.21 33.09
CA TRP A 91 11.90 -36.90 34.37
C TRP A 91 13.09 -36.33 35.16
N ARG A 92 12.85 -35.88 36.39
CA ARG A 92 13.89 -35.45 37.33
C ARG A 92 13.62 -36.11 38.68
N ALA A 93 14.61 -36.84 39.20
CA ALA A 93 14.52 -37.58 40.45
C ALA A 93 13.23 -38.44 40.55
N GLY A 94 12.92 -39.20 39.49
CA GLY A 94 11.75 -40.08 39.45
C GLY A 94 10.39 -39.37 39.34
N LYS A 95 10.35 -38.04 39.15
CA LYS A 95 9.10 -37.29 38.94
C LYS A 95 9.08 -36.65 37.55
N LYS A 96 7.93 -36.70 36.88
CA LYS A 96 7.69 -36.01 35.61
C LYS A 96 7.42 -34.53 35.90
N VAL A 97 8.35 -33.66 35.51
CA VAL A 97 8.30 -32.21 35.71
C VAL A 97 8.06 -31.53 34.36
N ARG A 98 7.16 -30.54 34.33
CA ARG A 98 6.95 -29.72 33.13
C ARG A 98 8.10 -28.72 33.02
N GLU A 99 8.97 -28.93 32.05
CA GLU A 99 10.11 -28.05 31.80
C GLU A 99 9.70 -26.83 30.98
N TRP A 100 8.87 -27.03 29.96
CA TRP A 100 8.36 -25.96 29.12
C TRP A 100 6.86 -26.06 28.91
N LYS A 101 6.17 -24.92 28.98
CA LYS A 101 4.79 -24.79 28.50
C LYS A 101 4.78 -24.74 26.97
N THR A 102 3.62 -24.90 26.37
CA THR A 102 3.42 -24.69 24.93
C THR A 102 3.89 -23.28 24.54
N HIS A 103 4.84 -23.22 23.62
CA HIS A 103 5.56 -22.01 23.29
C HIS A 103 5.85 -21.90 21.79
N MET A 104 6.33 -20.73 21.38
CA MET A 104 6.91 -20.53 20.06
C MET A 104 8.33 -20.01 20.18
N HIS A 105 9.19 -20.57 19.34
CA HIS A 105 10.52 -20.06 19.09
C HIS A 105 10.49 -19.25 17.79
N LEU A 106 10.73 -17.93 17.88
CA LEU A 106 10.65 -17.01 16.74
C LEU A 106 11.99 -16.35 16.48
N GLY A 107 12.45 -16.45 15.23
CA GLY A 107 13.62 -15.73 14.71
C GLY A 107 13.21 -14.67 13.70
N VAL A 108 13.88 -13.52 13.69
CA VAL A 108 13.62 -12.44 12.74
C VAL A 108 14.31 -12.73 11.41
N ARG A 109 13.53 -12.81 10.33
CA ARG A 109 14.06 -13.05 8.97
C ARG A 109 14.92 -11.87 8.54
N GLY A 110 16.16 -12.14 8.10
CA GLY A 110 17.08 -11.12 7.62
C GLY A 110 17.86 -10.37 8.71
N CYS A 111 17.92 -10.89 9.95
CA CYS A 111 18.77 -10.31 10.99
C CYS A 111 20.25 -10.59 10.77
N VAL A 112 20.98 -9.60 10.23
CA VAL A 112 22.42 -9.74 9.95
C VAL A 112 23.27 -9.91 11.21
N ARG A 113 22.82 -9.36 12.35
CA ARG A 113 23.45 -9.50 13.68
C ARG A 113 22.89 -10.66 14.52
N ALA A 114 22.11 -11.54 13.90
CA ALA A 114 21.72 -12.80 14.54
C ALA A 114 22.93 -13.67 14.87
N ALA A 115 22.82 -14.45 15.94
CA ALA A 115 23.79 -15.50 16.24
C ALA A 115 23.91 -16.48 15.07
N ALA A 116 25.10 -17.05 14.87
CA ALA A 116 25.34 -18.05 13.82
C ALA A 116 24.36 -19.23 13.91
N SER A 117 24.02 -19.66 15.12
CA SER A 117 23.04 -20.72 15.36
C SER A 117 21.62 -20.34 14.94
N LEU A 118 21.19 -19.09 15.12
CA LEU A 118 19.89 -18.64 14.61
C LEU A 118 19.86 -18.61 13.08
N LYS A 119 20.96 -18.21 12.44
CA LYS A 119 21.10 -18.26 10.96
C LYS A 119 21.06 -19.70 10.45
N ALA A 120 21.71 -20.63 11.14
CA ALA A 120 21.64 -22.06 10.85
C ALA A 120 20.21 -22.58 10.98
N GLN A 121 19.52 -22.20 12.06
CA GLN A 121 18.12 -22.50 12.29
C GLN A 121 17.20 -21.99 11.18
N PHE A 122 17.42 -20.78 10.65
CA PHE A 122 16.66 -20.30 9.50
C PHE A 122 16.85 -21.20 8.26
N THR A 123 18.07 -21.67 8.01
CA THR A 123 18.37 -22.60 6.91
C THR A 123 17.69 -23.96 7.12
N SER A 124 17.74 -24.50 8.34
CA SER A 124 17.00 -25.71 8.72
C SER A 124 15.50 -25.53 8.56
N TRP A 125 14.98 -24.35 8.90
CA TRP A 125 13.57 -24.01 8.74
C TRP A 125 13.15 -24.06 7.27
N LEU A 126 13.96 -23.50 6.36
CA LEU A 126 13.70 -23.56 4.92
C LEU A 126 13.67 -25.00 4.38
N ARG A 127 14.41 -25.91 5.02
CA ARG A 127 14.47 -27.35 4.67
C ARG A 127 13.41 -28.20 5.37
N GLY A 128 12.48 -27.61 6.10
CA GLY A 128 11.44 -28.37 6.82
C GLY A 128 11.94 -29.08 8.08
N ARG A 129 13.09 -28.68 8.64
CA ARG A 129 13.73 -29.33 9.79
C ARG A 129 13.47 -28.58 11.10
N ASN A 130 13.70 -29.24 12.23
CA ASN A 130 13.32 -28.72 13.54
C ASN A 130 14.27 -27.64 14.08
N GLY A 131 15.49 -27.49 13.56
CA GLY A 131 16.45 -26.48 14.01
C GLY A 131 16.97 -26.69 15.44
N LEU A 132 16.71 -27.82 16.08
CA LEU A 132 17.25 -28.18 17.39
C LEU A 132 18.61 -28.87 17.24
N GLN A 133 19.24 -29.23 18.36
CA GLN A 133 20.41 -30.10 18.35
C GLN A 133 20.09 -31.42 17.61
N GLY A 134 20.91 -31.79 16.61
CA GLY A 134 20.67 -32.93 15.71
C GLY A 134 19.76 -32.62 14.50
N ASP A 135 19.11 -31.46 14.48
CA ASP A 135 18.31 -30.90 13.38
C ASP A 135 17.37 -31.93 12.71
N GLY A 136 16.65 -32.74 13.47
CA GLY A 136 15.79 -33.79 12.91
C GLY A 136 14.60 -33.27 12.09
N ARG A 137 13.81 -34.20 11.54
CA ARG A 137 12.50 -33.89 10.94
C ARG A 137 11.63 -33.17 11.97
N ASP A 138 10.96 -32.12 11.54
CA ASP A 138 10.03 -31.39 12.40
C ASP A 138 8.72 -32.16 12.55
N ALA A 139 8.39 -32.54 13.78
CA ALA A 139 7.14 -33.24 14.08
C ALA A 139 5.91 -32.32 13.90
N PHE A 140 6.09 -31.00 13.93
CA PHE A 140 5.04 -30.00 13.76
C PHE A 140 5.20 -29.27 12.43
N THR A 141 4.82 -29.95 11.35
CA THR A 141 5.13 -29.57 9.97
C THR A 141 4.49 -28.29 9.44
N TYR A 142 3.63 -27.60 10.21
CA TYR A 142 2.98 -26.38 9.74
C TYR A 142 4.01 -25.26 9.56
N ARG A 143 4.18 -24.85 8.31
CA ARG A 143 5.02 -23.72 7.92
C ARG A 143 4.18 -22.80 7.04
N PRO A 144 3.94 -21.55 7.45
CA PRO A 144 3.24 -20.59 6.60
C PRO A 144 3.96 -20.49 5.25
N LYS A 145 3.26 -20.84 4.17
CA LYS A 145 3.70 -20.52 2.81
C LYS A 145 3.36 -19.06 2.60
N SER A 146 4.33 -18.27 2.15
CA SER A 146 4.09 -16.85 1.90
C SER A 146 3.05 -16.70 0.78
N ALA A 147 1.93 -16.03 1.04
CA ALA A 147 0.92 -15.72 0.00
C ALA A 147 1.46 -14.70 -1.03
N SER A 148 2.46 -13.93 -0.65
CA SER A 148 3.30 -13.10 -1.52
C SER A 148 4.69 -13.72 -1.61
N LYS A 149 5.42 -13.56 -2.72
CA LYS A 149 6.88 -13.74 -2.72
C LYS A 149 7.48 -12.69 -1.78
N ALA A 150 7.47 -12.94 -0.48
CA ALA A 150 8.02 -12.02 0.50
C ALA A 150 9.51 -11.88 0.16
N ALA A 151 9.86 -10.76 -0.46
CA ALA A 151 11.25 -10.42 -0.70
C ALA A 151 11.99 -10.60 0.65
N PRO A 152 13.21 -11.16 0.65
CA PRO A 152 14.02 -11.16 1.87
C PRO A 152 14.03 -9.72 2.39
N TYR A 153 13.69 -9.54 3.66
CA TYR A 153 13.68 -8.22 4.28
C TYR A 153 15.06 -7.59 4.06
N SER A 154 15.13 -6.59 3.18
CA SER A 154 16.35 -5.83 2.95
C SER A 154 16.46 -4.78 4.05
N GLU A 155 17.67 -4.55 4.55
CA GLU A 155 17.88 -3.48 5.53
C GLU A 155 17.32 -2.16 4.95
N PRO A 156 16.58 -1.36 5.74
CA PRO A 156 16.44 0.03 5.39
C PRO A 156 17.86 0.59 5.34
N LYS A 157 18.34 0.91 4.13
CA LYS A 157 19.68 1.47 3.91
C LYS A 157 19.93 2.53 4.98
N PRO A 158 21.11 2.55 5.65
CA PRO A 158 21.42 3.58 6.63
C PRO A 158 21.02 4.91 6.03
N ALA A 159 20.13 5.65 6.71
CA ALA A 159 19.60 6.89 6.18
C ALA A 159 20.80 7.71 5.74
N LYS A 160 20.96 7.84 4.41
CA LYS A 160 22.04 8.63 3.84
C LYS A 160 22.00 9.96 4.58
N PRO A 161 23.15 10.56 4.96
CA PRO A 161 23.16 11.91 5.51
C PRO A 161 22.17 12.72 4.66
N PRO A 162 21.17 13.38 5.28
CA PRO A 162 20.01 13.87 4.58
C PRO A 162 20.53 14.62 3.37
N LYS A 163 20.28 14.05 2.18
CA LYS A 163 20.74 14.69 0.95
C LYS A 163 20.20 16.11 1.05
N PRO A 164 21.02 17.15 0.78
CA PRO A 164 20.53 18.51 0.81
C PRO A 164 19.18 18.53 0.09
N ALA A 165 18.17 19.05 0.77
CA ALA A 165 16.78 18.93 0.33
C ALA A 165 16.72 19.35 -1.14
N ARG A 166 16.44 18.37 -2.02
CA ARG A 166 16.42 18.64 -3.46
C ARG A 166 15.39 19.73 -3.69
N LYS A 167 15.79 20.83 -4.34
CA LYS A 167 14.86 21.91 -4.68
C LYS A 167 13.71 21.31 -5.50
N ILE A 168 12.47 21.60 -5.10
CA ILE A 168 11.28 21.13 -5.80
C ILE A 168 10.78 22.26 -6.71
N TYR A 169 10.85 22.05 -8.01
CA TYR A 169 10.31 22.97 -9.00
C TYR A 169 8.86 22.62 -9.36
N PRO A 170 7.99 23.61 -9.64
CA PRO A 170 6.67 23.37 -10.18
C PRO A 170 6.71 22.50 -11.45
N TRP A 171 5.76 21.58 -11.61
CA TRP A 171 5.60 20.82 -12.84
C TRP A 171 4.21 20.98 -13.46
N PHE A 172 3.19 20.34 -12.88
CA PHE A 172 1.80 20.52 -13.28
C PHE A 172 0.87 20.14 -12.14
N ASN A 173 -0.38 20.57 -12.23
CA ASN A 173 -1.40 20.23 -11.24
C ASN A 173 -2.47 19.34 -11.89
N VAL A 174 -3.14 18.53 -11.07
CA VAL A 174 -4.30 17.71 -11.48
C VAL A 174 -5.48 17.95 -10.55
N ALA A 175 -6.67 17.63 -11.01
CA ALA A 175 -7.87 17.58 -10.18
C ALA A 175 -8.79 16.44 -10.62
N PHE A 176 -9.57 15.91 -9.68
CA PHE A 176 -10.57 14.88 -9.92
C PHE A 176 -11.87 15.21 -9.18
N LEU A 177 -13.00 14.78 -9.73
CA LEU A 177 -14.33 14.88 -9.15
C LEU A 177 -15.20 13.72 -9.67
N ASN A 178 -15.85 12.98 -8.78
CA ASN A 178 -17.06 12.23 -9.13
C ASN A 178 -18.23 13.24 -9.18
N GLY A 179 -18.99 13.25 -10.27
CA GLY A 179 -20.03 14.25 -10.53
C GLY A 179 -21.42 13.92 -9.99
N TRP A 180 -21.63 12.67 -9.61
CA TRP A 180 -22.93 12.08 -9.33
C TRP A 180 -23.93 12.29 -10.47
N GLY A 181 -23.68 11.57 -11.56
CA GLY A 181 -24.39 11.71 -12.83
C GLY A 181 -25.85 11.29 -12.78
N ASN A 182 -26.25 10.58 -11.72
CA ASN A 182 -27.56 9.91 -11.57
C ASN A 182 -28.60 10.77 -10.84
N SER A 183 -28.22 11.90 -10.26
CA SER A 183 -29.13 12.72 -9.47
C SER A 183 -30.22 13.37 -10.33
N VAL A 184 -31.38 12.72 -10.38
CA VAL A 184 -32.68 13.27 -10.81
C VAL A 184 -33.59 13.59 -9.60
N GLU A 185 -33.15 13.27 -8.39
CA GLU A 185 -33.93 13.49 -7.16
C GLU A 185 -33.80 14.94 -6.67
N GLY A 186 -34.95 15.60 -6.51
CA GLY A 186 -35.06 16.98 -6.01
C GLY A 186 -34.60 18.07 -7.00
N GLY A 187 -34.56 19.32 -6.54
CA GLY A 187 -34.16 20.50 -7.33
C GLY A 187 -32.67 20.57 -7.74
N ARG A 188 -31.90 19.48 -7.56
CA ARG A 188 -30.43 19.41 -7.73
C ARG A 188 -30.01 18.62 -8.98
N ASN A 189 -30.70 18.82 -10.10
CA ASN A 189 -30.32 18.18 -11.36
C ASN A 189 -28.91 18.61 -11.86
N PHE A 190 -28.30 17.80 -12.72
CA PHE A 190 -26.96 18.06 -13.24
C PHE A 190 -26.78 19.46 -13.85
N LEU A 191 -27.77 19.95 -14.61
CA LEU A 191 -27.70 21.24 -15.30
C LEU A 191 -27.63 22.42 -14.35
N SER A 192 -28.27 22.34 -13.17
CA SER A 192 -28.16 23.39 -12.16
C SER A 192 -26.80 23.38 -11.44
N ARG A 193 -26.14 22.22 -11.36
CA ARG A 193 -24.86 22.02 -10.65
C ARG A 193 -23.63 22.25 -11.52
N VAL A 194 -23.72 22.01 -12.84
CA VAL A 194 -22.57 21.96 -13.76
C VAL A 194 -21.73 23.23 -13.77
N VAL A 195 -22.35 24.40 -13.61
CA VAL A 195 -21.64 25.69 -13.54
C VAL A 195 -20.73 25.75 -12.30
N GLY A 196 -21.24 25.34 -11.14
CA GLY A 196 -20.50 25.29 -9.88
C GLY A 196 -19.41 24.22 -9.91
N MET A 197 -19.73 23.01 -10.40
CA MET A 197 -18.77 21.92 -10.54
C MET A 197 -17.61 22.31 -11.47
N ALA A 198 -17.90 22.90 -12.64
CA ALA A 198 -16.88 23.36 -13.58
C ALA A 198 -15.98 24.46 -12.99
N ARG A 199 -16.56 25.39 -12.21
CA ARG A 199 -15.78 26.41 -11.48
C ARG A 199 -14.83 25.77 -10.48
N SER A 200 -15.31 24.83 -9.66
CA SER A 200 -14.48 24.11 -8.69
C SER A 200 -13.37 23.33 -9.38
N LEU A 201 -13.68 22.56 -10.42
CA LEU A 201 -12.70 21.79 -11.20
C LEU A 201 -11.59 22.67 -11.80
N GLY A 202 -11.94 23.85 -12.34
CA GLY A 202 -11.00 24.80 -12.92
C GLY A 202 -10.17 25.60 -11.89
N ALA A 203 -10.52 25.57 -10.60
CA ALA A 203 -9.81 26.29 -9.56
C ALA A 203 -8.35 25.83 -9.45
N GLY A 204 -7.39 26.75 -9.31
CA GLY A 204 -5.97 26.39 -9.31
C GLY A 204 -5.44 25.90 -10.68
N ARG A 205 -6.27 26.00 -11.74
CA ARG A 205 -5.93 25.81 -13.16
C ARG A 205 -5.15 24.51 -13.43
N PRO A 206 -5.63 23.33 -12.99
CA PRO A 206 -4.98 22.05 -13.24
C PRO A 206 -4.65 21.86 -14.73
N ALA A 207 -3.54 21.20 -15.04
CA ALA A 207 -3.22 20.89 -16.43
C ALA A 207 -4.18 19.85 -17.01
N VAL A 208 -4.56 18.87 -16.20
CA VAL A 208 -5.48 17.78 -16.54
C VAL A 208 -6.52 17.61 -15.43
N ILE A 209 -7.76 17.39 -15.82
CA ILE A 209 -8.90 17.09 -14.94
C ILE A 209 -9.40 15.69 -15.28
N GLY A 210 -9.55 14.84 -14.27
CA GLY A 210 -10.34 13.62 -14.35
C GLY A 210 -11.76 13.85 -13.83
N TYR A 211 -12.72 13.12 -14.36
CA TYR A 211 -14.11 13.18 -13.94
C TYR A 211 -14.73 11.79 -13.99
N ALA A 212 -15.55 11.41 -13.00
CA ALA A 212 -16.32 10.17 -12.98
C ALA A 212 -17.83 10.46 -12.95
N GLU A 213 -18.62 9.47 -13.37
CA GLU A 213 -20.08 9.57 -13.54
C GLU A 213 -20.55 10.69 -14.48
N LEU A 214 -19.80 10.93 -15.57
CA LEU A 214 -20.28 11.79 -16.65
C LEU A 214 -21.10 10.97 -17.64
N ARG A 215 -22.41 11.22 -17.70
CA ARG A 215 -23.27 10.57 -18.71
C ARG A 215 -23.09 11.22 -20.08
N GLU A 216 -23.37 10.49 -21.15
CA GLU A 216 -23.23 10.96 -22.54
C GLU A 216 -23.96 12.30 -22.78
N GLY A 217 -25.23 12.39 -22.39
CA GLY A 217 -26.03 13.61 -22.51
C GLY A 217 -25.53 14.80 -21.67
N GLN A 218 -24.61 14.58 -20.73
CA GLN A 218 -24.02 15.61 -19.86
C GLN A 218 -22.68 16.14 -20.38
N VAL A 219 -22.02 15.42 -21.30
CA VAL A 219 -20.67 15.72 -21.80
C VAL A 219 -20.61 17.12 -22.41
N SER A 220 -21.58 17.47 -23.27
CA SER A 220 -21.61 18.77 -23.96
C SER A 220 -21.73 19.94 -22.98
N ALA A 221 -22.61 19.82 -21.98
CA ALA A 221 -22.82 20.85 -20.97
C ALA A 221 -21.57 21.07 -20.10
N LEU A 222 -20.94 20.01 -19.59
CA LEU A 222 -19.70 20.14 -18.81
C LEU A 222 -18.55 20.70 -19.66
N SER A 223 -18.41 20.22 -20.89
CA SER A 223 -17.37 20.69 -21.83
C SER A 223 -17.52 22.18 -22.11
N LYS A 224 -18.75 22.65 -22.37
CA LYS A 224 -19.06 24.07 -22.57
C LYS A 224 -18.65 24.90 -21.35
N GLU A 225 -19.01 24.46 -20.15
CA GLU A 225 -18.72 25.20 -18.92
C GLU A 225 -17.22 25.22 -18.57
N LEU A 226 -16.48 24.13 -18.80
CA LEU A 226 -15.03 24.07 -18.59
C LEU A 226 -14.24 24.82 -19.68
N GLY A 227 -14.79 24.93 -20.89
CA GLY A 227 -14.21 25.65 -22.01
C GLY A 227 -14.29 27.19 -21.91
N ARG A 228 -15.19 27.71 -21.07
CA ARG A 228 -15.37 29.16 -20.87
C ARG A 228 -14.06 29.85 -20.45
N LYS A 229 -13.77 31.00 -21.08
CA LYS A 229 -12.65 31.88 -20.69
C LYS A 229 -12.77 32.25 -19.21
N GLY A 230 -11.63 32.35 -18.52
CA GLY A 230 -11.57 32.57 -17.07
C GLY A 230 -11.64 31.30 -16.21
N ARG A 231 -12.13 30.17 -16.74
CA ARG A 231 -12.15 28.88 -16.03
C ARG A 231 -11.04 27.93 -16.42
N GLY A 232 -10.04 28.40 -17.17
CA GLY A 232 -8.87 27.63 -17.60
C GLY A 232 -8.90 27.15 -19.05
N SER A 233 -10.05 27.29 -19.72
CA SER A 233 -10.29 26.95 -21.14
C SER A 233 -9.91 25.52 -21.49
N TYR A 234 -10.54 24.57 -20.80
CA TYR A 234 -10.29 23.16 -21.01
C TYR A 234 -11.01 22.63 -22.24
N ARG A 235 -10.44 21.59 -22.85
CA ARG A 235 -11.09 20.77 -23.88
C ARG A 235 -11.25 19.35 -23.39
N LEU A 236 -12.32 18.68 -23.81
CA LEU A 236 -12.46 17.23 -23.65
C LEU A 236 -11.34 16.55 -24.44
N VAL A 237 -10.67 15.60 -23.80
CA VAL A 237 -9.56 14.83 -24.40
C VAL A 237 -9.96 13.40 -24.64
N ALA A 238 -10.67 12.81 -23.69
CA ALA A 238 -11.13 11.44 -23.78
C ALA A 238 -12.37 11.26 -22.92
N TYR A 239 -13.24 10.37 -23.35
CA TYR A 239 -14.47 9.99 -22.67
C TYR A 239 -14.72 8.51 -22.92
N SER A 240 -15.22 7.82 -21.90
CA SER A 240 -15.62 6.42 -22.00
C SER A 240 -17.05 6.28 -21.52
N GLU A 241 -17.98 6.00 -22.44
CA GLU A 241 -19.39 5.74 -22.12
C GLU A 241 -19.54 4.55 -21.17
N ASP A 242 -18.77 3.49 -21.42
CA ASP A 242 -18.71 2.25 -20.65
C ASP A 242 -18.61 2.46 -19.12
N ASN A 243 -17.72 3.36 -18.68
CA ASN A 243 -17.40 3.60 -17.26
C ASN A 243 -17.77 5.03 -16.80
N MET A 244 -18.32 5.84 -17.72
CA MET A 244 -18.68 7.24 -17.50
C MET A 244 -17.53 8.11 -16.96
N VAL A 245 -16.29 7.81 -17.36
CA VAL A 245 -15.11 8.60 -16.99
C VAL A 245 -14.67 9.50 -18.15
N ALA A 246 -14.21 10.70 -17.80
CA ALA A 246 -13.75 11.69 -18.77
C ALA A 246 -12.44 12.34 -18.33
N ALA A 247 -11.67 12.76 -19.32
CA ALA A 247 -10.45 13.53 -19.15
C ALA A 247 -10.56 14.87 -19.90
N PHE A 248 -10.22 15.96 -19.22
CA PHE A 248 -10.12 17.29 -19.81
C PHE A 248 -8.71 17.83 -19.64
N ALA A 249 -8.22 18.61 -20.61
CA ALA A 249 -6.90 19.21 -20.53
C ALA A 249 -6.89 20.65 -20.99
N ARG A 250 -5.92 21.43 -20.48
CA ARG A 250 -5.68 22.80 -20.91
C ARG A 250 -5.02 22.85 -22.30
N PRO A 251 -5.10 23.97 -23.03
CA PRO A 251 -4.60 24.05 -24.41
C PRO A 251 -3.09 23.83 -24.54
N HIS A 252 -2.31 24.19 -23.52
CA HIS A 252 -0.86 24.01 -23.50
C HIS A 252 -0.42 22.55 -23.23
N VAL A 253 -1.36 21.64 -22.95
CA VAL A 253 -1.08 20.22 -22.76
C VAL A 253 -1.22 19.52 -24.09
N LYS A 254 -0.08 19.06 -24.64
CA LYS A 254 -0.06 18.29 -25.90
C LYS A 254 -0.41 16.83 -25.59
N VAL A 255 -1.64 16.44 -25.88
CA VAL A 255 -2.10 15.05 -25.77
C VAL A 255 -1.41 14.22 -26.85
N LEU A 256 -0.85 13.08 -26.46
CA LEU A 256 -0.19 12.12 -27.36
C LEU A 256 -1.08 10.94 -27.72
N GLY A 257 -2.06 10.63 -26.87
CA GLY A 257 -3.02 9.57 -27.08
C GLY A 257 -3.81 9.28 -25.82
N TYR A 258 -4.92 8.57 -25.99
CA TYR A 258 -5.70 8.02 -24.90
C TYR A 258 -6.16 6.60 -25.24
N SER A 259 -6.60 5.87 -24.23
CA SER A 259 -7.26 4.57 -24.41
C SER A 259 -8.03 4.20 -23.16
N PHE A 260 -9.13 3.47 -23.33
CA PHE A 260 -9.83 2.82 -22.23
C PHE A 260 -9.44 1.35 -22.17
N SER A 261 -9.33 0.77 -20.98
CA SER A 261 -9.08 -0.65 -20.78
C SER A 261 -10.04 -1.20 -19.76
N LYS A 262 -10.93 -2.08 -20.23
CA LYS A 262 -11.85 -2.85 -19.39
C LYS A 262 -11.03 -3.78 -18.50
N PHE A 263 -11.43 -3.94 -17.25
CA PHE A 263 -10.84 -4.94 -16.37
C PHE A 263 -11.26 -6.35 -16.80
N SER A 264 -10.38 -7.33 -16.58
CA SER A 264 -10.60 -8.72 -16.96
C SER A 264 -11.79 -9.35 -16.25
N LYS A 265 -12.08 -8.86 -15.04
CA LYS A 265 -13.25 -9.21 -14.25
C LYS A 265 -14.17 -8.01 -14.16
N GLN A 266 -15.46 -8.27 -14.25
CA GLN A 266 -16.52 -7.27 -14.11
C GLN A 266 -17.46 -7.73 -13.00
N HIS A 267 -17.87 -6.82 -12.13
CA HIS A 267 -18.93 -7.06 -11.16
C HIS A 267 -20.22 -6.46 -11.75
N GLY A 268 -21.38 -7.09 -11.49
CA GLY A 268 -22.65 -6.69 -12.12
C GLY A 268 -22.89 -5.19 -11.99
N GLY A 269 -23.06 -4.48 -13.11
CA GLY A 269 -23.13 -3.01 -13.14
C GLY A 269 -22.56 -2.40 -14.41
N ASN A 270 -22.12 -1.14 -14.33
CA ASN A 270 -21.41 -0.45 -15.41
C ASN A 270 -20.05 -1.11 -15.68
N VAL A 271 -19.57 -1.01 -16.92
CA VAL A 271 -18.27 -1.57 -17.28
C VAL A 271 -17.17 -0.85 -16.50
N GLU A 272 -16.40 -1.61 -15.72
CA GLU A 272 -15.24 -1.10 -14.98
C GLU A 272 -13.97 -1.13 -15.81
N GLY A 273 -13.17 -0.06 -15.69
CA GLY A 273 -11.89 0.02 -16.35
C GLY A 273 -11.09 1.26 -15.97
N VAL A 274 -9.99 1.47 -16.69
CA VAL A 274 -9.15 2.66 -16.56
C VAL A 274 -9.13 3.45 -17.87
N LEU A 275 -9.45 4.74 -17.79
CA LEU A 275 -9.20 5.69 -18.86
C LEU A 275 -7.78 6.24 -18.72
N ARG A 276 -6.93 5.98 -19.71
CA ARG A 276 -5.53 6.39 -19.72
C ARG A 276 -5.35 7.53 -20.71
N VAL A 277 -4.61 8.56 -20.32
CA VAL A 277 -4.23 9.68 -21.20
C VAL A 277 -2.75 9.96 -21.09
N LYS A 278 -2.04 9.93 -22.22
CA LYS A 278 -0.64 10.35 -22.36
C LYS A 278 -0.56 11.77 -22.88
N PHE A 279 0.36 12.56 -22.33
CA PHE A 279 0.52 13.95 -22.73
C PHE A 279 1.94 14.47 -22.47
N ILE A 280 2.23 15.63 -23.04
CA ILE A 280 3.40 16.44 -22.74
C ILE A 280 2.94 17.70 -22.01
N VAL A 281 3.54 17.98 -20.86
CA VAL A 281 3.33 19.20 -20.07
C VAL A 281 4.65 19.71 -19.50
N GLY A 282 4.93 21.00 -19.68
CA GLY A 282 6.21 21.61 -19.30
C GLY A 282 7.41 20.89 -19.93
N GLY A 283 7.31 20.51 -21.21
CA GLY A 283 8.37 19.82 -21.95
C GLY A 283 8.67 18.39 -21.51
N SER A 284 7.80 17.73 -20.73
CA SER A 284 7.98 16.33 -20.34
C SER A 284 6.75 15.50 -20.60
N ARG A 285 6.99 14.24 -21.00
CA ARG A 285 5.96 13.21 -21.07
C ARG A 285 5.45 12.89 -19.66
N ALA A 286 4.13 12.75 -19.55
CA ALA A 286 3.39 12.32 -18.37
C ALA A 286 2.18 11.49 -18.83
N GLN A 287 1.59 10.76 -17.89
CA GLN A 287 0.31 10.10 -18.11
C GLN A 287 -0.58 10.16 -16.88
N VAL A 288 -1.89 10.09 -17.11
CA VAL A 288 -2.89 9.91 -16.06
C VAL A 288 -3.73 8.66 -16.32
N GLY A 289 -4.07 7.95 -15.25
CA GLY A 289 -5.12 6.93 -15.22
C GLY A 289 -6.30 7.44 -14.41
N ILE A 290 -7.49 7.41 -14.99
CA ILE A 290 -8.74 7.81 -14.34
C ILE A 290 -9.57 6.55 -14.16
N VAL A 291 -10.01 6.29 -12.92
CA VAL A 291 -10.77 5.08 -12.56
C VAL A 291 -12.03 5.45 -11.79
N HIS A 292 -13.06 4.63 -11.96
CA HIS A 292 -14.24 4.62 -11.11
C HIS A 292 -14.56 3.15 -10.81
N LEU A 293 -14.29 2.73 -9.57
CA LEU A 293 -14.52 1.35 -9.14
C LEU A 293 -15.97 1.18 -8.71
N ASP A 294 -16.56 0.03 -8.96
CA ASP A 294 -17.95 -0.23 -8.57
C ASP A 294 -18.12 -0.27 -7.04
N HIS A 295 -19.08 0.50 -6.53
CA HIS A 295 -19.42 0.57 -5.11
C HIS A 295 -19.82 -0.77 -4.49
N ASP A 296 -20.53 -1.63 -5.22
CA ASP A 296 -21.04 -2.91 -4.70
C ASP A 296 -20.00 -4.03 -4.75
N SER A 297 -18.92 -3.85 -5.51
CA SER A 297 -17.86 -4.84 -5.66
C SER A 297 -17.16 -5.18 -4.32
N PRO A 298 -16.87 -6.45 -4.03
CA PRO A 298 -16.08 -6.83 -2.86
C PRO A 298 -14.69 -6.17 -2.81
N VAL A 299 -14.15 -5.93 -1.61
CA VAL A 299 -12.82 -5.30 -1.43
C VAL A 299 -11.72 -6.00 -2.22
N ALA A 300 -11.69 -7.34 -2.19
CA ALA A 300 -10.70 -8.12 -2.94
C ALA A 300 -10.79 -7.89 -4.46
N PHE A 301 -12.00 -7.68 -4.96
CA PHE A 301 -12.27 -7.39 -6.36
C PHE A 301 -11.73 -6.01 -6.75
N LYS A 302 -12.08 -4.97 -5.97
CA LYS A 302 -11.53 -3.61 -6.13
C LYS A 302 -10.00 -3.60 -6.14
N ARG A 303 -9.35 -4.35 -5.23
CA ARG A 303 -7.88 -4.49 -5.19
C ARG A 303 -7.31 -5.15 -6.46
N SER A 304 -8.00 -6.15 -7.01
CA SER A 304 -7.63 -6.74 -8.30
C SER A 304 -7.68 -5.71 -9.43
N ASN A 305 -8.76 -4.92 -9.51
CA ASN A 305 -8.93 -3.86 -10.52
C ASN A 305 -7.85 -2.78 -10.44
N LEU A 306 -7.39 -2.42 -9.24
CA LEU A 306 -6.26 -1.50 -9.06
C LEU A 306 -4.93 -2.09 -9.54
N THR A 307 -4.73 -3.41 -9.37
CA THR A 307 -3.56 -4.11 -9.91
C THR A 307 -3.58 -4.08 -11.45
N GLU A 308 -4.73 -4.34 -12.05
CA GLU A 308 -4.92 -4.24 -13.50
C GLU A 308 -4.75 -2.81 -14.02
N THR A 309 -5.18 -1.82 -13.27
CA THR A 309 -4.98 -0.39 -13.56
C THR A 309 -3.49 -0.07 -13.72
N VAL A 310 -2.65 -0.50 -12.76
CA VAL A 310 -1.20 -0.27 -12.82
C VAL A 310 -0.58 -1.03 -14.00
N ALA A 311 -0.96 -2.29 -14.22
CA ALA A 311 -0.48 -3.07 -15.36
C ALA A 311 -0.86 -2.43 -16.71
N ALA A 312 -2.07 -1.87 -16.81
CA ALA A 312 -2.52 -1.15 -17.98
C ALA A 312 -1.72 0.15 -18.20
N LEU A 313 -1.42 0.90 -17.15
CA LEU A 313 -0.60 2.11 -17.21
C LEU A 313 0.87 1.81 -17.52
N GLU A 314 1.39 0.67 -17.08
CA GLU A 314 2.74 0.20 -17.41
C GLU A 314 2.85 -0.18 -18.89
N ARG A 315 1.94 -1.02 -19.39
CA ARG A 315 1.89 -1.38 -20.83
C ARG A 315 1.77 -0.16 -21.72
N TYR A 316 0.92 0.79 -21.31
CA TYR A 316 0.80 2.07 -22.00
C TYR A 316 2.11 2.87 -21.83
N GLY A 317 2.68 2.89 -20.65
CA GLY A 317 3.95 3.54 -20.29
C GLY A 317 5.20 3.03 -21.00
N ASN A 318 5.19 1.88 -21.67
CA ASN A 318 6.36 1.33 -22.37
C ASN A 318 6.95 2.24 -23.47
N THR A 319 6.22 3.28 -23.89
CA THR A 319 6.73 4.36 -24.77
C THR A 319 7.28 5.58 -24.01
N MET A 320 7.35 5.51 -22.67
CA MET A 320 7.87 6.53 -21.77
C MET A 320 9.27 6.12 -21.27
N PRO A 321 10.05 7.07 -20.72
CA PRO A 321 11.34 6.72 -20.14
C PRO A 321 11.17 5.76 -18.94
N SER A 322 12.26 5.10 -18.53
CA SER A 322 12.27 4.08 -17.47
C SER A 322 11.73 4.56 -16.11
N ASP A 323 11.62 5.87 -15.89
CA ASP A 323 11.01 6.51 -14.72
C ASP A 323 9.49 6.74 -14.87
N TRP A 324 8.78 5.92 -15.66
CA TRP A 324 7.37 6.12 -16.01
C TRP A 324 6.45 6.28 -14.80
N LYS A 325 6.70 5.54 -13.70
CA LYS A 325 5.91 5.64 -12.46
C LYS A 325 5.99 7.05 -11.88
N ALA A 326 7.19 7.62 -11.83
CA ALA A 326 7.36 9.00 -11.38
C ALA A 326 6.55 9.95 -12.27
N ARG A 327 6.28 9.62 -13.53
CA ARG A 327 5.52 10.47 -14.49
C ARG A 327 4.03 10.14 -14.57
N THR A 328 3.54 9.29 -13.67
CA THR A 328 2.17 8.79 -13.68
C THR A 328 1.38 9.34 -12.50
N VAL A 329 0.13 9.67 -12.78
CA VAL A 329 -0.89 10.01 -11.78
C VAL A 329 -2.06 9.05 -11.94
N ILE A 330 -2.56 8.50 -10.85
CA ILE A 330 -3.81 7.74 -10.83
C ILE A 330 -4.79 8.57 -10.01
N MET A 331 -5.99 8.81 -10.52
CA MET A 331 -7.02 9.54 -9.80
C MET A 331 -8.37 8.88 -10.03
N GLY A 332 -9.24 8.92 -9.05
CA GLY A 332 -10.50 8.21 -9.18
C GLY A 332 -11.31 8.16 -7.90
N ASP A 333 -12.53 7.69 -8.08
CA ASP A 333 -13.36 7.22 -6.99
C ASP A 333 -13.12 5.72 -6.82
N LEU A 334 -12.52 5.37 -5.70
CA LEU A 334 -12.12 4.00 -5.37
C LEU A 334 -13.22 3.23 -4.65
N ASN A 335 -14.30 3.92 -4.25
CA ASN A 335 -15.46 3.34 -3.57
C ASN A 335 -15.13 2.46 -2.35
N HIS A 336 -13.96 2.66 -1.74
CA HIS A 336 -13.55 2.01 -0.49
C HIS A 336 -12.32 2.70 0.14
N PRO A 337 -12.30 2.96 1.47
CA PRO A 337 -11.25 3.77 2.09
C PRO A 337 -9.86 3.11 2.19
N THR A 338 -9.77 1.79 2.09
CA THR A 338 -8.50 1.05 2.27
C THR A 338 -8.00 0.32 1.03
N VAL A 339 -8.69 0.39 -0.11
CA VAL A 339 -8.22 -0.31 -1.33
C VAL A 339 -7.02 0.38 -1.95
N GLY A 340 -6.85 1.68 -1.68
CA GLY A 340 -5.72 2.49 -2.10
C GLY A 340 -4.34 1.99 -1.64
N GLU A 341 -4.28 1.24 -0.53
CA GLU A 341 -3.07 0.53 -0.06
C GLU A 341 -2.46 -0.38 -1.15
N THR A 342 -3.29 -0.86 -2.08
CA THR A 342 -2.85 -1.64 -3.25
C THR A 342 -1.95 -0.82 -4.17
N LEU A 343 -2.28 0.45 -4.42
CA LEU A 343 -1.47 1.33 -5.25
C LEU A 343 -0.14 1.65 -4.55
N GLU A 344 -0.15 1.78 -3.23
CA GLU A 344 1.06 1.97 -2.43
C GLU A 344 2.00 0.76 -2.54
N ALA A 345 1.46 -0.45 -2.39
CA ALA A 345 2.21 -1.69 -2.60
C ALA A 345 2.79 -1.81 -4.03
N LEU A 346 2.24 -1.08 -5.00
CA LEU A 346 2.67 -1.07 -6.41
C LEU A 346 3.62 0.09 -6.77
N GLY A 347 4.11 0.85 -5.78
CA GLY A 347 5.11 1.92 -5.96
C GLY A 347 4.50 3.28 -6.27
N PHE A 348 3.27 3.52 -5.83
CA PHE A 348 2.66 4.84 -5.78
C PHE A 348 2.57 5.31 -4.33
N LYS A 349 2.18 6.56 -4.13
CA LYS A 349 1.82 7.10 -2.83
C LYS A 349 0.60 7.98 -2.96
N ASN A 350 -0.24 7.98 -1.94
CA ASN A 350 -1.36 8.91 -1.88
C ASN A 350 -0.82 10.35 -1.84
N ALA A 351 -1.41 11.24 -2.65
CA ALA A 351 -1.01 12.64 -2.70
C ALA A 351 -1.40 13.42 -1.43
N GLY A 352 -2.25 12.85 -0.57
CA GLY A 352 -2.84 13.53 0.58
C GLY A 352 -4.00 14.45 0.19
N ALA A 353 -4.60 14.23 -0.97
CA ALA A 353 -5.73 15.01 -1.48
C ALA A 353 -7.09 14.45 -1.02
N GLY A 354 -7.11 13.24 -0.44
CA GLY A 354 -8.27 12.36 -0.47
C GLY A 354 -9.44 12.72 0.45
N ALA A 355 -10.63 12.25 0.07
CA ALA A 355 -11.85 12.28 0.85
C ALA A 355 -12.45 10.88 0.95
N ALA A 356 -11.90 10.06 1.86
CA ALA A 356 -12.26 8.66 2.08
C ALA A 356 -12.13 7.76 0.84
N ILE A 357 -12.87 8.00 -0.23
CA ILE A 357 -12.95 7.17 -1.45
C ILE A 357 -12.46 7.88 -2.72
N ASP A 358 -12.52 9.22 -2.79
CA ASP A 358 -11.93 9.99 -3.89
C ASP A 358 -10.45 10.27 -3.61
N GLU A 359 -9.55 9.75 -4.45
CA GLU A 359 -8.12 9.80 -4.18
C GLU A 359 -7.27 10.15 -5.41
N ILE A 360 -6.07 10.68 -5.15
CA ILE A 360 -5.03 10.91 -6.16
C ILE A 360 -3.76 10.22 -5.68
N TYR A 361 -3.22 9.34 -6.51
CA TYR A 361 -1.95 8.66 -6.31
C TYR A 361 -0.93 9.14 -7.32
N VAL A 362 0.31 9.29 -6.89
CA VAL A 362 1.46 9.65 -7.73
C VAL A 362 2.56 8.63 -7.54
N GLY A 363 3.45 8.45 -8.52
CA GLY A 363 4.61 7.58 -8.32
C GLY A 363 5.39 7.95 -7.06
N GLU A 364 5.93 6.97 -6.35
CA GLU A 364 6.57 7.16 -5.04
C GLU A 364 7.68 8.23 -5.06
N ASP A 365 8.47 8.26 -6.14
CA ASP A 365 9.53 9.24 -6.38
C ASP A 365 9.05 10.61 -6.88
N ARG A 366 7.74 10.85 -7.01
CA ARG A 366 7.21 12.14 -7.45
C ARG A 366 7.21 13.14 -6.28
N ALA A 367 7.80 14.31 -6.51
CA ALA A 367 7.68 15.43 -5.58
C ALA A 367 6.24 15.98 -5.57
N LEU A 368 5.72 16.25 -4.38
CA LEU A 368 4.45 16.93 -4.16
C LEU A 368 4.73 18.32 -3.58
N ARG A 369 4.05 19.34 -4.13
CA ARG A 369 4.12 20.72 -3.64
C ARG A 369 2.90 21.09 -2.78
N GLY A 370 1.86 20.27 -2.83
CA GLY A 370 0.63 20.45 -2.09
C GLY A 370 -0.48 19.61 -2.68
N ALA A 371 -1.45 19.30 -1.85
CA ALA A 371 -2.66 18.56 -2.22
C ALA A 371 -3.79 19.01 -1.28
N GLY A 372 -5.02 18.70 -1.67
CA GLY A 372 -6.16 18.95 -0.80
C GLY A 372 -7.47 18.61 -1.47
N LYS A 373 -8.54 18.93 -0.75
CA LYS A 373 -9.92 18.79 -1.21
C LYS A 373 -10.71 20.05 -0.95
N ASN A 374 -11.80 20.22 -1.68
CA ASN A 374 -12.79 21.25 -1.42
C ASN A 374 -14.18 20.74 -1.78
N ASP A 375 -15.18 21.18 -1.03
CA ASP A 375 -16.57 20.84 -1.32
C ASP A 375 -16.99 21.39 -2.69
N THR A 376 -17.99 20.76 -3.27
CA THR A 376 -18.49 21.11 -4.60
C THR A 376 -20.02 21.05 -4.66
N ASN A 377 -20.57 21.27 -5.84
CA ASN A 377 -21.98 21.02 -6.13
C ASN A 377 -22.23 19.55 -6.49
N SER A 378 -21.32 18.62 -6.20
CA SER A 378 -21.60 17.18 -6.08
C SER A 378 -21.56 16.81 -4.60
N ASP A 379 -22.21 15.72 -4.26
CA ASP A 379 -22.03 14.93 -3.04
C ASP A 379 -20.58 14.47 -2.80
N HIS A 380 -19.76 14.40 -3.85
CA HIS A 380 -18.33 14.19 -3.75
C HIS A 380 -17.55 15.52 -3.71
N PRO A 381 -16.50 15.61 -2.89
CA PRO A 381 -15.59 16.74 -2.94
C PRO A 381 -14.68 16.62 -4.15
N ARG A 382 -14.19 17.77 -4.61
CA ARG A 382 -13.09 17.81 -5.56
C ARG A 382 -11.80 17.52 -4.82
N VAL A 383 -10.99 16.62 -5.35
CA VAL A 383 -9.61 16.38 -4.89
C VAL A 383 -8.60 16.95 -5.89
N TRP A 384 -7.47 17.46 -5.42
CA TRP A 384 -6.45 18.07 -6.28
C TRP A 384 -5.03 17.86 -5.75
N ALA A 385 -4.06 17.87 -6.67
CA ALA A 385 -2.64 17.76 -6.34
C ALA A 385 -1.77 18.70 -7.21
N LYS A 386 -0.76 19.32 -6.61
CA LYS A 386 0.26 20.15 -7.25
C LYS A 386 1.57 19.36 -7.29
N LEU A 387 1.99 18.95 -8.49
CA LEU A 387 3.16 18.10 -8.68
C LEU A 387 4.41 18.94 -8.91
N GLY A 388 5.53 18.43 -8.42
CA GLY A 388 6.85 19.01 -8.60
C GLY A 388 7.83 18.08 -9.34
N ARG A 389 8.96 18.64 -9.72
CA ARG A 389 10.16 17.91 -10.14
C ARG A 389 11.30 18.26 -9.18
N TYR A 390 12.07 17.27 -8.79
CA TYR A 390 13.33 17.55 -8.10
C TYR A 390 14.32 18.21 -9.06
N SER A 391 15.16 19.10 -8.55
CA SER A 391 16.37 19.54 -9.24
C SER A 391 17.15 18.32 -9.71
N LYS A 392 17.64 18.35 -10.95
CA LYS A 392 18.55 17.33 -11.46
C LYS A 392 19.78 17.21 -10.56
#